data_AF-A0A364NPU7-F1
#
_entry.id   AF-A0A364NPU7-F1
#
_cell.length_a   1.000
_cell.length_b   1.000
_cell.length_c   1.000
_cell.angle_alpha   90.00
_cell.angle_beta   90.00
_cell.angle_gamma   90.00
#
_symmetry.space_group_name_H-M   'P 1'
#
loop_
_entity.id
_entity.type
_entity.pdbx_description
1 polymer ?
#
loop_
_entity_poly.entity_id
_entity_poly.type
_entity_poly.pdbx_seq_one_letter_code
_entity_poly.pdbx_strand_id
1 'polypeptide(L)'
;MVVNNADLIDIKNKLKHINVDLVSLNSYENRDHNLQNIKGFIMSRIPTELSESHGKNISDLCPFSIAEDSRQNHCAHYVSHMMGYELPGATCKNFTWDDRQREENGATLRVDDVFKSSPETDAWADKPATVKECLIFVTLSSNVRNFGGKLQMGNHPRKHIGIFTNGEVWHYSNTNNRVVCHSLEHFKNTFRSVYATSGSTVEFYYGRFL
;
A
#
# COMPACT_ATOMS: atom_id res chain seq x y z
N MET A 1 11.19 7.10 35.67
CA MET A 1 10.68 6.23 36.75
C MET A 1 11.78 5.22 37.06
N VAL A 2 12.47 5.35 38.19
CA VAL A 2 13.62 4.48 38.54
C VAL A 2 13.06 3.19 39.12
N VAL A 3 13.34 2.05 38.48
CA VAL A 3 12.89 0.74 38.96
C VAL A 3 13.90 0.25 40.01
N ASN A 4 13.43 -0.13 41.20
CA ASN A 4 14.32 -0.50 42.30
C ASN A 4 14.87 -1.92 42.14
N ASN A 5 16.07 -2.18 42.68
CA ASN A 5 16.79 -3.46 42.55
C ASN A 5 16.01 -4.70 43.01
N ALA A 6 14.99 -4.55 43.85
CA ALA A 6 14.11 -5.64 44.27
C ALA A 6 13.25 -6.18 43.11
N ASP A 7 12.78 -5.32 42.21
CA ASP A 7 11.93 -5.70 41.08
C ASP A 7 12.71 -6.49 40.02
N LEU A 8 14.01 -6.19 39.87
CA LEU A 8 14.93 -6.92 38.99
C LEU A 8 15.18 -8.36 39.45
N ILE A 9 15.16 -8.62 40.76
CA ILE A 9 15.37 -9.96 41.33
C ILE A 9 14.13 -10.84 41.11
N ASP A 10 12.93 -10.26 41.23
CA ASP A 10 11.68 -10.99 40.99
C ASP A 10 11.51 -11.38 39.51
N ILE A 11 11.89 -10.48 38.58
CA ILE A 11 11.92 -10.77 37.13
C ILE A 11 12.94 -11.89 36.82
N LYS A 12 14.14 -11.86 37.41
CA LYS A 12 15.15 -12.92 37.23
C LYS A 12 14.68 -14.28 37.71
N ASN A 13 13.91 -14.34 38.79
CA ASN A 13 13.37 -15.60 39.29
C ASN A 13 12.21 -16.13 38.43
N LYS A 14 11.38 -15.25 37.85
CA LYS A 14 10.29 -15.61 36.93
C LYS A 14 10.78 -16.11 35.56
N LEU A 15 12.00 -15.73 35.14
CA LEU A 15 12.58 -16.12 33.85
C LEU A 15 13.41 -17.42 33.90
N LYS A 16 13.57 -18.07 35.06
CA LYS A 16 14.35 -19.32 35.20
C LYS A 16 13.84 -20.52 34.40
N HIS A 17 12.62 -20.45 33.86
CA HIS A 17 12.05 -21.48 32.99
C HIS A 17 12.16 -21.16 31.49
N ILE A 18 12.77 -20.03 31.12
CA ILE A 18 13.00 -19.64 29.74
C ILE A 18 14.49 -19.81 29.47
N ASN A 19 14.84 -20.76 28.60
CA ASN A 19 16.22 -21.03 28.21
C ASN A 19 16.73 -19.87 27.34
N VAL A 20 17.25 -18.83 27.98
CA VAL A 20 17.90 -17.69 27.35
C VAL A 20 19.36 -17.70 27.80
N ASP A 21 20.28 -17.90 26.86
CA ASP A 21 21.72 -17.78 27.10
C ASP A 21 22.05 -16.37 27.61
N LEU A 22 22.27 -16.26 28.92
CA LEU A 22 22.65 -15.03 29.62
C LEU A 22 24.17 -14.93 29.67
N VAL A 23 24.79 -14.64 28.52
CA VAL A 23 26.17 -14.14 28.47
C VAL A 23 26.11 -12.72 27.90
N SER A 24 26.10 -11.73 28.81
CA SER A 24 26.60 -10.34 28.59
C SER A 24 25.84 -9.29 29.45
N LEU A 25 25.82 -9.43 30.78
CA LEU A 25 25.32 -8.38 31.69
C LEU A 25 26.41 -7.68 32.51
N ASN A 26 27.68 -7.76 32.12
CA ASN A 26 28.80 -7.12 32.84
C ASN A 26 29.50 -5.98 32.07
N SER A 27 28.83 -5.31 31.13
CA SER A 27 29.42 -4.13 30.46
C SER A 27 28.38 -3.04 30.24
N TYR A 28 27.90 -2.46 31.33
CA TYR A 28 27.15 -1.19 31.31
C TYR A 28 27.96 -0.12 32.03
N GLU A 29 29.04 0.32 31.39
CA GLU A 29 29.67 1.60 31.68
C GLU A 29 30.39 2.05 30.41
N ASN A 30 29.97 3.20 29.88
CA ASN A 30 30.52 3.90 28.71
C ASN A 30 30.45 3.17 27.36
N ARG A 31 29.48 3.60 26.53
CA ARG A 31 29.74 4.30 25.26
C ARG A 31 28.42 4.48 24.49
N ASP A 32 28.12 5.74 24.21
CA ASP A 32 27.32 6.13 23.06
C ASP A 32 27.90 5.51 21.78
N HIS A 33 26.99 5.00 20.94
CA HIS A 33 27.07 4.66 19.51
C HIS A 33 26.67 3.23 19.18
N ASN A 34 25.70 3.14 18.25
CA ASN A 34 25.26 1.97 17.49
C ASN A 34 24.32 0.95 18.16
N LEU A 35 23.07 1.39 18.42
CA LEU A 35 21.90 0.53 18.29
C LEU A 35 21.63 0.23 16.80
N GLN A 36 22.34 -0.75 16.22
CA GLN A 36 22.05 -1.30 14.88
C GLN A 36 21.82 -2.82 14.90
N ASN A 37 21.48 -3.38 16.06
CA ASN A 37 21.11 -4.79 16.18
C ASN A 37 19.89 -4.97 17.09
N ILE A 38 18.71 -4.63 16.55
CA ILE A 38 17.43 -5.08 17.11
C ILE A 38 16.65 -5.73 15.96
N LYS A 39 16.26 -6.98 16.18
CA LYS A 39 15.47 -7.86 15.30
C LYS A 39 14.47 -7.08 14.45
N GLY A 40 14.51 -7.30 13.13
CA GLY A 40 13.78 -6.56 12.09
C GLY A 40 12.33 -6.25 12.45
N PHE A 41 12.11 -5.06 12.99
CA PHE A 41 10.83 -4.39 12.97
C PHE A 41 10.68 -3.85 11.55
N ILE A 42 9.86 -4.51 10.72
CA ILE A 42 9.52 -3.96 9.40
C ILE A 42 8.76 -2.66 9.69
N MET A 43 9.43 -1.53 9.50
CA MET A 43 8.78 -0.23 9.50
C MET A 43 7.70 -0.26 8.41
N SER A 44 6.49 0.15 8.79
CA SER A 44 5.38 0.27 7.83
C SER A 44 5.84 1.11 6.65
N ARG A 45 5.51 0.65 5.44
CA ARG A 45 5.73 1.43 4.20
C ARG A 45 4.53 2.34 3.89
N ILE A 46 3.58 2.42 4.81
CA ILE A 46 2.41 3.28 4.68
C ILE A 46 2.82 4.73 4.96
N PRO A 47 2.49 5.68 4.08
CA PRO A 47 2.71 7.10 4.33
C PRO A 47 1.94 7.58 5.55
N THR A 48 2.56 8.44 6.36
CA THR A 48 1.96 9.01 7.58
C THR A 48 0.72 9.87 7.29
N GLU A 49 0.72 10.50 6.12
CA GLU A 49 -0.28 11.43 5.60
C GLU A 49 -1.49 10.73 4.96
N LEU A 50 -1.54 9.39 4.96
CA LEU A 50 -2.65 8.63 4.35
C LEU A 50 -4.01 9.06 4.93
N SER A 51 -4.08 9.24 6.26
CA SER A 51 -5.32 9.68 6.92
C SER A 51 -5.72 11.12 6.57
N GLU A 52 -4.75 12.01 6.36
CA GLU A 52 -4.96 13.41 5.98
C GLU A 52 -5.49 13.55 4.55
N SER A 53 -5.33 12.52 3.72
CA SER A 53 -5.88 12.49 2.37
C SER A 53 -7.39 12.22 2.35
N HIS A 54 -7.98 11.73 3.45
CA HIS A 54 -9.38 11.34 3.50
C HIS A 54 -10.32 12.49 3.09
N GLY A 55 -11.23 12.20 2.15
CA GLY A 55 -12.21 13.17 1.67
C GLY A 55 -11.67 14.22 0.69
N LYS A 56 -10.35 14.29 0.45
CA LYS A 56 -9.75 15.22 -0.53
C LYS A 56 -10.05 14.81 -1.97
N ASN A 57 -10.19 15.79 -2.84
CA ASN A 57 -10.15 15.58 -4.28
C ASN A 57 -8.70 15.28 -4.72
N ILE A 58 -8.52 14.69 -5.89
CA ILE A 58 -7.18 14.45 -6.42
C ILE A 58 -6.47 15.76 -6.79
N SER A 59 -7.20 16.82 -7.17
CA SER A 59 -6.62 18.15 -7.42
C SER A 59 -6.06 18.81 -6.16
N ASP A 60 -6.53 18.42 -4.97
CA ASP A 60 -5.94 18.86 -3.70
C ASP A 60 -4.58 18.18 -3.41
N LEU A 61 -4.26 17.10 -4.14
CA LEU A 61 -3.08 16.25 -3.93
C LEU A 61 -2.07 16.35 -5.07
N CYS A 62 -2.55 16.66 -6.28
CA CYS A 62 -1.79 16.63 -7.50
C CYS A 62 -1.84 18.01 -8.17
N PRO A 63 -0.69 18.66 -8.39
CA PRO A 63 -0.65 20.00 -8.96
C PRO A 63 -0.76 20.00 -10.50
N PHE A 64 -0.81 18.83 -11.14
CA PHE A 64 -0.81 18.67 -12.60
C PHE A 64 -2.22 18.73 -13.17
N SER A 65 -2.34 19.20 -14.42
CA SER A 65 -3.64 19.50 -15.04
C SER A 65 -4.61 18.32 -15.12
N ILE A 66 -4.11 17.08 -15.20
CA ILE A 66 -4.97 15.89 -15.23
C ILE A 66 -5.83 15.75 -13.96
N ALA A 67 -5.37 16.27 -12.83
CA ALA A 67 -6.08 16.16 -11.55
C ALA A 67 -7.41 16.92 -11.55
N GLU A 68 -7.55 17.93 -12.41
CA GLU A 68 -8.76 18.73 -12.54
C GLU A 68 -9.85 18.04 -13.40
N ASP A 69 -9.48 17.02 -14.19
CA ASP A 69 -10.43 16.33 -15.07
C ASP A 69 -11.09 15.13 -14.37
N SER A 70 -12.21 15.38 -13.68
CA SER A 70 -12.99 14.36 -12.98
C SER A 70 -13.56 13.24 -13.87
N ARG A 71 -13.42 13.32 -15.20
CA ARG A 71 -13.79 12.25 -16.12
C ARG A 71 -12.70 11.19 -16.25
N GLN A 72 -11.49 11.49 -15.78
CA GLN A 72 -10.39 10.53 -15.75
C GLN A 72 -10.53 9.56 -14.57
N ASN A 73 -9.95 8.37 -14.73
CA ASN A 73 -9.86 7.42 -13.62
C ASN A 73 -8.66 7.77 -12.75
N HIS A 74 -8.89 8.19 -11.50
CA HIS A 74 -7.84 8.66 -10.59
C HIS A 74 -7.43 7.63 -9.52
N CYS A 75 -7.88 6.38 -9.62
CA CYS A 75 -7.57 5.35 -8.63
C CYS A 75 -6.06 5.09 -8.50
N ALA A 76 -5.37 4.83 -9.62
CA ALA A 76 -3.91 4.70 -9.63
C ALA A 76 -3.21 6.04 -9.39
N HIS A 77 -3.81 7.14 -9.85
CA HIS A 77 -3.26 8.48 -9.66
C HIS A 77 -3.08 8.81 -8.17
N TYR A 78 -4.14 8.61 -7.38
CA TYR A 78 -4.11 8.77 -5.92
C TYR A 78 -3.10 7.83 -5.25
N VAL A 79 -3.20 6.53 -5.51
CA VAL A 79 -2.31 5.53 -4.87
C VAL A 79 -0.84 5.83 -5.18
N SER A 80 -0.54 6.25 -6.41
CA SER A 80 0.82 6.57 -6.83
C SER A 80 1.33 7.85 -6.17
N HIS A 81 0.50 8.87 -5.94
CA HIS A 81 0.90 10.03 -5.14
C HIS A 81 1.22 9.65 -3.71
N MET A 82 0.33 8.88 -3.06
CA MET A 82 0.55 8.46 -1.68
C MET A 82 1.83 7.62 -1.54
N MET A 83 2.03 6.67 -2.43
CA MET A 83 3.17 5.74 -2.33
C MET A 83 4.45 6.24 -3.01
N GLY A 84 4.44 7.43 -3.62
CA GLY A 84 5.59 7.99 -4.35
C GLY A 84 5.96 7.21 -5.62
N TYR A 85 4.98 6.61 -6.31
CA TYR A 85 5.23 5.82 -7.51
C TYR A 85 5.26 6.68 -8.78
N GLU A 86 6.45 6.78 -9.39
CA GLU A 86 6.67 7.41 -10.69
C GLU A 86 7.27 6.39 -11.67
N LEU A 87 6.44 5.47 -12.15
CA LEU A 87 6.83 4.44 -13.11
C LEU A 87 6.96 4.99 -14.54
N PRO A 88 7.81 4.39 -15.39
CA PRO A 88 7.87 4.71 -16.81
C PRO A 88 6.49 4.59 -17.48
N GLY A 89 6.12 5.57 -18.30
CA GLY A 89 4.85 5.57 -19.04
C GLY A 89 3.97 6.78 -18.72
N ALA A 90 2.68 6.53 -18.58
CA ALA A 90 1.69 7.58 -18.35
C ALA A 90 1.72 8.05 -16.89
N THR A 91 2.24 9.26 -16.67
CA THR A 91 2.24 9.95 -15.38
C THR A 91 1.49 11.27 -15.50
N CYS A 92 1.04 11.83 -14.37
CA CYS A 92 0.42 13.16 -14.36
C CYS A 92 1.37 14.26 -14.87
N LYS A 93 2.67 14.15 -14.59
CA LYS A 93 3.72 15.02 -15.15
C LYS A 93 3.83 14.95 -16.67
N ASN A 94 3.62 13.77 -17.26
CA ASN A 94 3.77 13.60 -18.70
C ASN A 94 2.48 13.85 -19.50
N PHE A 95 1.41 14.31 -18.84
CA PHE A 95 0.06 14.43 -19.42
C PHE A 95 -0.05 15.51 -20.48
N THR A 96 0.38 16.74 -20.18
CA THR A 96 0.46 17.84 -21.16
C THR A 96 1.91 18.28 -21.39
N TRP A 97 2.13 19.15 -22.36
CA TRP A 97 3.44 19.76 -22.56
C TRP A 97 3.85 20.68 -21.40
N ASP A 98 2.90 21.41 -20.82
CA ASP A 98 3.17 22.31 -19.71
C ASP A 98 3.44 21.54 -18.42
N ASP A 99 2.70 20.47 -18.17
CA ASP A 99 2.94 19.58 -17.02
C ASP A 99 4.36 19.00 -17.02
N ARG A 100 4.93 18.69 -18.21
CA ARG A 100 6.30 18.12 -18.34
C ARG A 100 7.40 19.08 -17.91
N GLN A 101 7.13 20.38 -17.97
CA GLN A 101 8.11 21.42 -17.65
C GLN A 101 8.14 21.75 -16.16
N ARG A 102 7.19 21.22 -15.39
CA ARG A 102 7.09 21.44 -13.95
C ARG A 102 8.20 20.72 -13.18
N GLU A 103 8.60 21.30 -12.05
CA GLU A 103 9.65 20.74 -11.19
C GLU A 103 9.14 19.57 -10.35
N GLU A 104 7.85 19.57 -9.98
CA GLU A 104 7.26 18.54 -9.13
C GLU A 104 7.36 17.14 -9.77
N ASN A 105 7.45 16.09 -8.94
CA ASN A 105 7.47 14.72 -9.40
C ASN A 105 6.07 14.27 -9.86
N GLY A 106 6.01 13.47 -10.92
CA GLY A 106 4.77 12.88 -11.38
C GLY A 106 4.35 11.67 -10.54
N ALA A 107 3.13 11.21 -10.80
CA ALA A 107 2.58 9.99 -10.24
C ALA A 107 2.00 9.14 -11.37
N THR A 108 2.19 7.82 -11.30
CA THR A 108 1.67 6.87 -12.29
C THR A 108 0.14 6.89 -12.35
N LEU A 109 -0.40 6.94 -13.58
CA LEU A 109 -1.83 7.05 -13.83
C LEU A 109 -2.52 5.72 -14.10
N ARG A 110 -1.76 4.64 -14.31
CA ARG A 110 -2.27 3.36 -14.81
C ARG A 110 -2.16 2.25 -13.77
N VAL A 111 -3.30 1.62 -13.47
CA VAL A 111 -3.40 0.51 -12.50
C VAL A 111 -2.55 -0.70 -12.92
N ASP A 112 -2.57 -1.04 -14.21
CA ASP A 112 -1.83 -2.16 -14.78
C ASP A 112 -0.31 -1.94 -14.78
N ASP A 113 0.15 -0.70 -14.90
CA ASP A 113 1.57 -0.36 -14.73
C ASP A 113 2.02 -0.61 -13.28
N VAL A 114 1.22 -0.20 -12.29
CA VAL A 114 1.50 -0.47 -10.87
C VAL A 114 1.43 -1.97 -10.56
N PHE A 115 0.44 -2.68 -11.10
CA PHE A 115 0.29 -4.13 -10.93
C PHE A 115 1.50 -4.89 -11.48
N LYS A 116 1.98 -4.53 -12.68
CA LYS A 116 3.12 -5.19 -13.34
C LYS A 116 4.44 -4.95 -12.59
N SER A 117 4.61 -3.74 -12.05
CA SER A 117 5.81 -3.33 -11.32
C SER A 117 5.88 -3.87 -9.89
N SER A 118 4.74 -4.27 -9.32
CA SER A 118 4.69 -4.89 -7.99
C SER A 118 5.62 -6.13 -7.94
N PRO A 119 6.52 -6.24 -6.93
CA PRO A 119 7.51 -7.33 -6.86
C PRO A 119 6.87 -8.72 -6.79
N GLU A 120 5.70 -8.80 -6.19
CA GLU A 120 4.89 -10.01 -6.03
C GLU A 120 3.43 -9.61 -6.22
N THR A 121 2.71 -10.38 -7.02
CA THR A 121 1.25 -10.28 -7.19
C THR A 121 0.63 -11.67 -7.24
N ASP A 122 -0.50 -11.84 -6.56
CA ASP A 122 -1.29 -13.06 -6.65
C ASP A 122 -2.77 -12.77 -6.34
N ALA A 123 -3.62 -13.78 -6.50
CA ALA A 123 -5.01 -13.70 -6.06
C ALA A 123 -5.10 -13.33 -4.57
N TRP A 124 -6.10 -12.53 -4.22
CA TRP A 124 -6.27 -12.07 -2.84
C TRP A 124 -6.49 -13.22 -1.86
N ALA A 125 -7.12 -14.31 -2.31
CA ALA A 125 -7.34 -15.52 -1.52
C ALA A 125 -6.01 -16.16 -1.07
N ASP A 126 -4.96 -16.02 -1.89
CA ASP A 126 -3.63 -16.59 -1.66
C ASP A 126 -2.68 -15.59 -0.98
N LYS A 127 -3.17 -14.41 -0.58
CA LYS A 127 -2.36 -13.41 0.13
C LYS A 127 -1.84 -13.97 1.45
N PRO A 128 -0.51 -14.05 1.67
CA PRO A 128 0.03 -14.57 2.91
C PRO A 128 -0.48 -13.80 4.13
N ALA A 129 -0.78 -14.52 5.22
CA ALA A 129 -1.26 -13.93 6.46
C ALA A 129 -0.24 -12.97 7.11
N THR A 130 1.04 -13.12 6.76
CA THR A 130 2.16 -12.26 7.17
C THR A 130 2.15 -10.90 6.46
N VAL A 131 1.53 -10.80 5.27
CA VAL A 131 1.38 -9.54 4.54
C VAL A 131 0.19 -8.78 5.13
N LYS A 132 0.49 -7.88 6.07
CA LYS A 132 -0.49 -7.02 6.75
C LYS A 132 -0.81 -5.75 5.99
N GLU A 133 0.12 -5.29 5.15
CA GLU A 133 0.00 -4.09 4.35
C GLU A 133 0.42 -4.40 2.91
N CYS A 134 -0.37 -3.97 1.94
CA CYS A 134 -0.12 -4.22 0.53
C CYS A 134 -0.98 -3.33 -0.35
N LEU A 135 -0.77 -3.40 -1.67
CA LEU A 135 -1.75 -2.93 -2.64
C LEU A 135 -2.85 -3.98 -2.78
N ILE A 136 -4.09 -3.52 -2.96
CA ILE A 136 -5.21 -4.35 -3.40
C ILE A 136 -5.65 -3.89 -4.78
N PHE A 137 -5.88 -4.84 -5.67
CA PHE A 137 -6.36 -4.61 -7.03
C PHE A 137 -7.67 -5.36 -7.24
N VAL A 138 -8.51 -4.83 -8.12
CA VAL A 138 -9.75 -5.50 -8.54
C VAL A 138 -10.01 -5.24 -10.01
N THR A 139 -10.43 -6.27 -10.73
CA THR A 139 -10.77 -6.22 -12.16
C THR A 139 -11.65 -7.41 -12.52
N LEU A 140 -12.08 -7.50 -13.78
CA LEU A 140 -12.62 -8.74 -14.34
C LEU A 140 -11.50 -9.79 -14.46
N SER A 141 -11.80 -11.05 -14.14
CA SER A 141 -10.92 -12.22 -14.31
C SER A 141 -10.33 -12.30 -15.72
N SER A 142 -11.14 -12.04 -16.76
CA SER A 142 -10.71 -12.02 -18.16
C SER A 142 -9.64 -10.97 -18.49
N ASN A 143 -9.44 -9.97 -17.61
CA ASN A 143 -8.39 -8.97 -17.75
C ASN A 143 -7.07 -9.36 -17.07
N VAL A 144 -7.00 -10.52 -16.41
CA VAL A 144 -5.76 -11.04 -15.85
C VAL A 144 -5.44 -12.36 -16.51
N ARG A 145 -4.19 -12.51 -16.94
CA ARG A 145 -3.68 -13.75 -17.53
C ARG A 145 -2.41 -14.19 -16.82
N ASN A 146 -2.22 -15.50 -16.70
CA ASN A 146 -0.93 -16.05 -16.31
C ASN A 146 -0.04 -16.14 -17.55
N PHE A 147 1.14 -15.54 -17.49
CA PHE A 147 2.15 -15.66 -18.53
C PHE A 147 3.49 -16.00 -17.88
N GLY A 148 3.96 -17.23 -18.12
CA GLY A 148 5.23 -17.71 -17.56
C GLY A 148 5.24 -17.79 -16.04
N GLY A 149 4.11 -18.12 -15.41
CA GLY A 149 3.99 -18.21 -13.96
C GLY A 149 3.75 -16.87 -13.24
N LYS A 150 3.69 -15.75 -13.98
CA LYS A 150 3.40 -14.42 -13.43
C LYS A 150 2.05 -13.92 -13.91
N LEU A 151 1.26 -13.34 -13.00
CA LEU A 151 0.03 -12.65 -13.37
C LEU A 151 0.34 -11.36 -14.13
N GLN A 152 -0.41 -11.13 -15.21
CA GLN A 152 -0.38 -9.90 -15.99
C GLN A 152 -1.79 -9.34 -16.09
N MET A 153 -1.98 -8.12 -15.59
CA MET A 153 -3.21 -7.37 -15.78
C MET A 153 -3.16 -6.60 -17.10
N GLY A 154 -4.23 -6.68 -17.88
CA GLY A 154 -4.39 -5.95 -19.13
C GLY A 154 -4.98 -4.54 -18.94
N ASN A 155 -5.07 -3.84 -20.06
CA ASN A 155 -5.72 -2.54 -20.11
C ASN A 155 -7.24 -2.69 -20.26
N HIS A 156 -7.97 -2.43 -19.18
CA HIS A 156 -9.44 -2.52 -19.15
C HIS A 156 -10.03 -1.37 -18.33
N PRO A 157 -11.20 -0.80 -18.69
CA PRO A 157 -11.81 0.29 -17.94
C PRO A 157 -12.30 -0.12 -16.55
N ARG A 158 -12.62 -1.40 -16.36
CA ARG A 158 -13.01 -1.97 -15.05
C ARG A 158 -11.80 -2.54 -14.33
N LYS A 159 -10.93 -1.65 -13.86
CA LYS A 159 -9.82 -1.97 -12.96
C LYS A 159 -9.71 -0.88 -11.90
N HIS A 160 -9.41 -1.28 -10.67
CA HIS A 160 -9.25 -0.38 -9.54
C HIS A 160 -8.11 -0.83 -8.64
N ILE A 161 -7.56 0.11 -7.88
CA ILE A 161 -6.46 -0.10 -6.94
C ILE A 161 -6.73 0.66 -5.64
N GLY A 162 -6.24 0.13 -4.53
CA GLY A 162 -6.19 0.80 -3.24
C GLY A 162 -4.98 0.35 -2.40
N ILE A 163 -4.74 1.06 -1.30
CA ILE A 163 -3.73 0.73 -0.30
C ILE A 163 -4.44 0.02 0.84
N PHE A 164 -4.10 -1.25 1.08
CA PHE A 164 -4.62 -2.05 2.18
C PHE A 164 -3.69 -1.94 3.39
N THR A 165 -4.23 -1.49 4.52
CA THR A 165 -3.56 -1.46 5.83
C THR A 165 -4.60 -1.49 6.93
N ASN A 166 -4.28 -2.09 8.09
CA ASN A 166 -5.16 -2.14 9.27
C ASN A 166 -6.59 -2.66 9.00
N GLY A 167 -6.76 -3.54 8.01
CA GLY A 167 -8.08 -4.10 7.65
C GLY A 167 -8.93 -3.20 6.75
N GLU A 168 -8.42 -2.04 6.38
CA GLU A 168 -9.09 -1.04 5.57
C GLU A 168 -8.39 -0.85 4.23
N VAL A 169 -9.11 -0.27 3.27
CA VAL A 169 -8.65 0.04 1.93
C VAL A 169 -8.83 1.52 1.66
N TRP A 170 -7.71 2.20 1.50
CA TRP A 170 -7.64 3.60 1.08
C TRP A 170 -7.62 3.68 -0.43
N HIS A 171 -8.61 4.33 -1.03
CA HIS A 171 -8.70 4.45 -2.48
C HIS A 171 -9.41 5.72 -2.91
N TYR A 172 -9.17 6.15 -4.14
CA TYR A 172 -9.98 7.20 -4.75
C TYR A 172 -11.32 6.63 -5.22
N SER A 173 -12.42 7.31 -4.94
CA SER A 173 -13.74 7.01 -5.51
C SER A 173 -13.99 7.95 -6.68
N ASN A 174 -13.96 7.42 -7.91
CA ASN A 174 -14.27 8.21 -9.11
C ASN A 174 -15.73 8.68 -9.12
N THR A 175 -16.66 7.95 -8.50
CA THR A 175 -18.06 8.38 -8.40
C THR A 175 -18.24 9.54 -7.42
N ASN A 176 -17.51 9.54 -6.31
CA ASN A 176 -17.63 10.57 -5.28
C ASN A 176 -16.60 11.71 -5.44
N ASN A 177 -15.71 11.60 -6.43
CA ASN A 177 -14.59 12.50 -6.71
C ASN A 177 -13.76 12.86 -5.46
N ARG A 178 -13.45 11.84 -4.66
CA ARG A 178 -12.66 12.01 -3.43
C ARG A 178 -11.99 10.72 -2.97
N VAL A 179 -10.97 10.86 -2.14
CA VAL A 179 -10.40 9.76 -1.38
C VAL A 179 -11.38 9.26 -0.32
N VAL A 180 -11.51 7.94 -0.21
CA VAL A 180 -12.33 7.26 0.80
C VAL A 180 -11.52 6.16 1.46
N CYS A 181 -11.91 5.81 2.68
CA CYS A 181 -11.41 4.65 3.40
C CYS A 181 -12.58 3.72 3.71
N HIS A 182 -12.49 2.47 3.28
CA HIS A 182 -13.53 1.47 3.48
C HIS A 182 -12.96 0.21 4.13
N SER A 183 -13.78 -0.51 4.88
CA SER A 183 -13.42 -1.87 5.28
C SER A 183 -13.17 -2.74 4.04
N LEU A 184 -12.30 -3.75 4.18
CA LEU A 184 -12.01 -4.69 3.09
C LEU A 184 -13.28 -5.34 2.51
N GLU A 185 -14.24 -5.67 3.37
CA GLU A 185 -15.51 -6.27 2.96
C GLU A 185 -16.34 -5.30 2.14
N HIS A 186 -16.50 -4.06 2.62
CA HIS A 186 -17.23 -3.02 1.89
C HIS A 186 -16.60 -2.77 0.52
N PHE A 187 -15.27 -2.62 0.46
CA PHE A 187 -14.54 -2.46 -0.78
C PHE A 187 -14.85 -3.61 -1.76
N LYS A 188 -14.77 -4.86 -1.30
CA LYS A 188 -15.04 -6.03 -2.14
C LYS A 188 -16.48 -6.08 -2.65
N ASN A 189 -17.45 -5.80 -1.79
CA ASN A 189 -18.86 -5.84 -2.15
C ASN A 189 -19.21 -4.74 -3.16
N THR A 190 -18.67 -3.55 -2.97
CA THR A 190 -18.82 -2.42 -3.90
C THR A 190 -18.31 -2.78 -5.29
N PHE A 191 -17.06 -3.26 -5.43
CA PHE A 191 -16.52 -3.56 -6.76
C PHE A 191 -17.12 -4.81 -7.41
N ARG A 192 -17.57 -5.80 -6.61
CA ARG A 192 -18.38 -6.90 -7.14
C ARG A 192 -19.67 -6.38 -7.77
N SER A 193 -20.34 -5.43 -7.13
CA SER A 193 -21.57 -4.83 -7.64
C SER A 193 -21.30 -3.95 -8.86
N VAL A 194 -20.34 -3.02 -8.77
CA VAL A 194 -20.04 -2.04 -9.83
C VAL A 194 -19.51 -2.70 -11.11
N TYR A 195 -18.75 -3.79 -10.99
CA TYR A 195 -18.21 -4.50 -12.14
C TYR A 195 -19.02 -5.73 -12.56
N ALA A 196 -20.13 -6.03 -11.87
CA ALA A 196 -21.00 -7.14 -12.24
C ALA A 196 -21.49 -6.99 -13.68
N THR A 197 -21.32 -8.04 -14.47
CA THR A 197 -21.91 -8.17 -15.80
C THR A 197 -22.15 -9.64 -16.05
N SER A 198 -23.21 -9.95 -16.78
CA SER A 198 -23.57 -11.34 -17.09
C SER A 198 -22.36 -12.09 -17.69
N GLY A 199 -22.07 -13.27 -17.14
CA GLY A 199 -20.95 -14.12 -17.58
C GLY A 199 -19.55 -13.64 -17.20
N SER A 200 -19.41 -12.59 -16.38
CA SER A 200 -18.10 -12.10 -15.93
C SER A 200 -17.86 -12.34 -14.44
N THR A 201 -16.66 -12.78 -14.09
CA THR A 201 -16.22 -12.91 -12.69
C THR A 201 -15.36 -11.72 -12.30
N VAL A 202 -15.69 -11.05 -11.20
CA VAL A 202 -14.87 -10.00 -10.58
C VAL A 202 -13.90 -10.65 -9.61
N GLU A 203 -12.61 -10.38 -9.77
CA GLU A 203 -11.54 -10.95 -8.96
C GLU A 203 -10.71 -9.86 -8.28
N PHE A 204 -10.14 -10.24 -7.14
CA PHE A 204 -9.30 -9.38 -6.32
C PHE A 204 -7.90 -9.98 -6.24
N TYR A 205 -6.90 -9.12 -6.28
CA TYR A 205 -5.50 -9.50 -6.23
C TYR A 205 -4.80 -8.64 -5.20
N TYR A 206 -3.73 -9.16 -4.60
CA TYR A 206 -2.81 -8.35 -3.82
C TYR A 206 -1.54 -8.09 -4.63
N GLY A 207 -0.83 -7.02 -4.28
CA GLY A 207 0.55 -6.84 -4.71
C GLY A 207 1.38 -6.19 -3.61
N ARG A 208 2.64 -6.58 -3.48
CA ARG A 208 3.55 -5.90 -2.55
C ARG A 208 3.82 -4.47 -3.02
N PHE A 209 4.05 -3.57 -2.07
CA PHE A 209 4.56 -2.23 -2.37
C PHE A 209 5.87 -2.30 -3.13
N LEU A 210 6.13 -1.30 -3.98
CA LEU A 210 7.37 -1.18 -4.76
C LEU A 210 8.58 -0.99 -3.82
#